data_AF-A0A418GF52-F1
#
_entry.id   AF-A0A418GF52-F1
#
_cell.length_a   1.000
_cell.length_b   1.000
_cell.length_c   1.000
_cell.angle_alpha   90.00
_cell.angle_beta   90.00
_cell.angle_gamma   90.00
#
_symmetry.space_group_name_H-M   'P 1'
#
loop_
_entity.id
_entity.type
_entity.pdbx_description
1 polymer ?
#
loop_
_entity_poly.entity_id
_entity_poly.type
_entity_poly.pdbx_seq_one_letter_code
_entity_poly.pdbx_strand_id
1 'polypeptide(L)'
;MTDLHTDVERYLRYLSVERQLSPITLLNYQRQLEAIIHFASENGLQSWQQCDVTMVRNFAVRSRRKGLGAASLALRLSALRSFFDWLVSQNELKANPAKGVSAPKAPRHLPKNIDVDDMNRLLDIDINDPLAVRDRAMLEVMY
;
A
#
# COMPACT_ATOMS: atom_id res chain seq x y z
N MET A 1 13.22 22.09 -13.76
CA MET A 1 12.80 21.35 -12.56
C MET A 1 11.51 20.63 -12.95
N THR A 2 11.52 19.30 -12.96
CA THR A 2 10.30 18.50 -13.14
C THR A 2 9.44 18.62 -11.90
N ASP A 3 8.12 18.71 -12.11
CA ASP A 3 7.13 18.74 -11.04
C ASP A 3 7.01 17.36 -10.37
N LEU A 4 6.75 17.32 -9.06
CA LEU A 4 6.68 16.08 -8.27
C LEU A 4 5.67 15.08 -8.85
N HIS A 5 4.54 15.58 -9.36
CA HIS A 5 3.51 14.76 -10.00
C HIS A 5 3.99 14.16 -11.32
N THR A 6 4.73 14.94 -12.13
CA THR A 6 5.24 14.48 -13.43
C THR A 6 6.15 13.26 -13.28
N ASP A 7 7.03 13.26 -12.27
CA ASP A 7 7.92 12.11 -12.01
C ASP A 7 7.15 10.88 -11.54
N VAL A 8 6.10 11.06 -10.73
CA VAL A 8 5.21 9.96 -10.31
C VAL A 8 4.44 9.39 -11.50
N GLU A 9 3.93 10.21 -12.41
CA GLU A 9 3.26 9.74 -13.63
C GLU A 9 4.19 8.94 -14.54
N ARG A 10 5.44 9.40 -14.72
CA ARG A 10 6.46 8.65 -15.47
C ARG A 10 6.71 7.29 -14.84
N TYR A 11 6.84 7.23 -13.52
CA TYR A 11 7.01 5.98 -12.79
C TYR A 11 5.81 5.04 -12.94
N LEU A 12 4.58 5.54 -12.81
CA LEU A 12 3.38 4.73 -12.97
C LEU A 12 3.24 4.18 -14.40
N ARG A 13 3.62 4.95 -15.42
CA ARG A 13 3.73 4.46 -16.81
C ARG A 13 4.79 3.37 -16.95
N TYR A 14 5.95 3.54 -16.34
CA TYR A 14 6.97 2.49 -16.30
C TYR A 14 6.44 1.19 -15.68
N LEU A 15 5.74 1.29 -14.54
CA LEU A 15 5.15 0.12 -13.89
C LEU A 15 4.06 -0.56 -14.73
N SER A 16 3.27 0.20 -15.50
CA SER A 16 2.19 -0.36 -16.31
C SER A 16 2.72 -0.99 -17.60
N VAL A 17 3.67 -0.34 -18.29
CA VAL A 17 4.16 -0.78 -19.59
C VAL A 17 5.27 -1.81 -19.45
N GLU A 18 6.29 -1.52 -18.66
CA GLU A 18 7.50 -2.36 -18.60
C GLU A 18 7.38 -3.47 -17.57
N ARG A 19 6.74 -3.19 -16.43
CA ARG A 19 6.57 -4.17 -15.34
C ARG A 19 5.23 -4.91 -15.38
N GLN A 20 4.28 -4.45 -16.20
CA GLN A 20 2.95 -5.04 -16.37
C GLN A 20 2.26 -5.34 -15.02
N LEU A 21 2.41 -4.44 -14.04
CA LEU A 21 1.78 -4.63 -12.75
C LEU A 21 0.26 -4.53 -12.86
N SER A 22 -0.44 -5.26 -12.00
CA SER A 22 -1.89 -5.27 -11.99
C SER A 22 -2.47 -3.85 -11.81
N PRO A 23 -3.65 -3.54 -12.40
CA PRO A 23 -4.30 -2.24 -12.25
C PRO A 23 -4.51 -1.84 -10.79
N ILE A 24 -4.82 -2.81 -9.92
CA ILE A 24 -5.02 -2.55 -8.49
C ILE A 24 -3.71 -2.17 -7.78
N THR A 25 -2.58 -2.75 -8.16
CA THR A 25 -1.26 -2.37 -7.64
C THR A 25 -0.90 -0.94 -8.06
N LEU A 26 -1.14 -0.59 -9.33
CA LEU A 26 -0.91 0.76 -9.85
C LEU A 26 -1.74 1.80 -9.10
N LEU A 27 -3.05 1.55 -8.94
CA LEU A 27 -3.95 2.43 -8.20
C LEU A 27 -3.52 2.60 -6.75
N ASN A 28 -3.11 1.51 -6.10
CA ASN A 28 -2.61 1.57 -4.73
C ASN A 28 -1.34 2.41 -4.64
N TYR A 29 -0.38 2.22 -5.54
CA TYR A 29 0.88 2.97 -5.55
C TYR A 29 0.65 4.45 -5.85
N GLN A 30 -0.19 4.77 -6.82
CA GLN A 30 -0.61 6.13 -7.14
C GLN A 30 -1.16 6.84 -5.90
N ARG A 31 -2.17 6.26 -5.24
CA ARG A 31 -2.77 6.82 -4.03
C ARG A 31 -1.76 7.06 -2.90
N GLN A 32 -0.79 6.16 -2.74
CA GLN A 32 0.24 6.35 -1.72
C GLN A 32 1.21 7.47 -2.06
N LEU A 33 1.62 7.59 -3.33
CA LEU A 33 2.53 8.63 -3.79
C LEU A 33 1.87 10.01 -3.79
N GLU A 34 0.60 10.11 -4.21
CA GLU A 34 -0.20 11.35 -4.11
C GLU A 34 -0.30 11.85 -2.67
N ALA A 35 -0.55 10.95 -1.71
CA ALA A 35 -0.58 11.32 -0.30
C ALA A 35 0.77 11.85 0.21
N ILE A 36 1.89 11.35 -0.33
CA ILE A 36 3.23 11.86 -0.01
C ILE A 36 3.45 13.22 -0.65
N ILE A 37 3.06 13.41 -1.91
CA ILE A 37 3.16 14.70 -2.60
C ILE A 37 2.39 15.78 -1.82
N HIS A 38 1.20 15.48 -1.33
CA HIS A 38 0.44 16.41 -0.49
C HIS A 38 1.21 16.79 0.79
N PHE A 39 1.94 15.87 1.42
CA PHE A 39 2.79 16.23 2.56
C PHE A 39 4.02 17.01 2.14
N ALA A 40 4.58 16.70 0.98
CA ALA A 40 5.79 17.33 0.45
C ALA A 40 5.52 18.80 0.07
N SER A 41 4.37 19.09 -0.55
CA SER A 41 3.94 20.45 -0.90
C SER A 41 3.73 21.33 0.33
N GLU A 42 3.13 20.80 1.40
CA GLU A 42 3.01 21.50 2.69
C GLU A 42 4.38 21.87 3.31
N ASN A 43 5.45 21.16 2.96
CA ASN A 43 6.82 21.43 3.43
C ASN A 43 7.67 22.17 2.38
N GLY A 44 7.06 22.62 1.28
CA GLY A 44 7.74 23.39 0.23
C GLY A 44 8.70 22.58 -0.64
N LEU A 45 8.65 21.24 -0.61
CA LEU A 45 9.51 20.40 -1.45
C LEU A 45 9.16 20.63 -2.92
N GLN A 46 10.15 21.06 -3.71
CA GLN A 46 9.97 21.33 -5.15
C GLN A 46 10.43 20.18 -6.03
N SER A 47 11.28 19.30 -5.50
CA SER A 47 11.93 18.26 -6.27
C SER A 47 12.33 17.07 -5.39
N TRP A 48 12.23 15.86 -5.93
CA TRP A 48 12.57 14.62 -5.20
C TRP A 48 14.04 14.54 -4.80
N GLN A 49 14.94 15.25 -5.49
CA GLN A 49 16.36 15.36 -5.19
C GLN A 49 16.64 16.06 -3.85
N GLN A 50 15.71 16.88 -3.36
CA GLN A 50 15.79 17.53 -2.07
C GLN A 50 15.32 16.62 -0.92
N CYS A 51 14.69 15.49 -1.23
CA CYS A 51 14.14 14.58 -0.24
C CYS A 51 15.25 13.75 0.41
N ASP A 52 15.46 13.95 1.71
CA ASP A 52 16.42 13.19 2.50
C ASP A 52 15.73 12.14 3.41
N VAL A 53 16.54 11.34 4.10
CA VAL A 53 16.03 10.30 5.02
C VAL A 53 15.19 10.91 6.15
N THR A 54 15.49 12.14 6.57
CA THR A 54 14.77 12.86 7.63
C THR A 54 13.36 13.22 7.19
N MET A 55 13.19 13.72 5.97
CA MET A 55 11.89 14.00 5.37
C MET A 55 11.06 12.71 5.22
N VAL A 56 11.67 11.61 4.78
CA VAL A 56 10.97 10.32 4.68
C VAL A 56 10.47 9.84 6.05
N ARG A 57 11.28 9.96 7.11
CA ARG A 57 10.84 9.67 8.48
C ARG A 57 9.69 10.58 8.92
N ASN A 58 9.75 11.86 8.58
CA ASN A 58 8.67 12.81 8.89
C ASN A 58 7.37 12.44 8.17
N PHE A 59 7.39 11.99 6.91
CA PHE A 59 6.22 11.48 6.22
C PHE A 59 5.60 10.28 6.93
N ALA A 60 6.42 9.34 7.42
CA ALA A 60 5.95 8.19 8.17
C ALA A 60 5.28 8.60 9.51
N VAL A 61 5.91 9.51 10.25
CA VAL A 61 5.37 10.05 11.52
C VAL A 61 4.05 10.79 11.29
N ARG A 62 3.98 11.68 10.30
CA ARG A 62 2.75 12.43 9.98
C ARG A 62 1.63 11.49 9.51
N SER A 63 1.96 10.47 8.72
CA SER A 63 0.99 9.45 8.30
C SER A 63 0.39 8.72 9.51
N ARG A 64 1.21 8.32 10.49
CA ARG A 64 0.71 7.73 11.75
C ARG A 64 -0.15 8.69 12.55
N ARG A 65 0.28 9.95 12.70
CA ARG A 65 -0.49 10.98 13.43
C ARG A 65 -1.86 11.23 12.80
N LYS A 66 -2.00 11.08 11.48
CA LYS A 66 -3.29 11.09 10.77
C LYS A 66 -4.10 9.79 10.89
N GLY A 67 -3.71 8.85 11.77
CA GLY A 67 -4.44 7.62 12.03
C GLY A 67 -4.14 6.46 11.07
N LEU A 68 -3.11 6.54 10.23
CA LEU A 68 -2.80 5.47 9.29
C LEU A 68 -2.36 4.19 10.03
N GLY A 69 -3.03 3.07 9.71
CA GLY A 69 -2.70 1.75 10.22
C GLY A 69 -1.31 1.27 9.78
N ALA A 70 -0.78 0.25 10.48
CA ALA A 70 0.56 -0.27 10.23
C ALA A 70 0.73 -0.85 8.81
N ALA A 71 -0.26 -1.61 8.34
CA ALA A 71 -0.27 -2.20 7.00
C ALA A 71 -0.28 -1.11 5.90
N SER A 72 -1.15 -0.11 6.04
CA SER A 72 -1.24 0.99 5.08
C SER A 72 0.02 1.86 5.07
N LEU A 73 0.66 2.07 6.23
CA LEU A 73 1.96 2.74 6.29
C LEU A 73 3.07 1.92 5.62
N ALA A 74 3.07 0.60 5.81
CA ALA A 74 4.02 -0.28 5.14
C ALA A 74 3.86 -0.21 3.61
N LEU A 75 2.61 -0.23 3.11
CA LEU A 75 2.31 -0.05 1.70
C LEU A 75 2.79 1.32 1.18
N ARG A 76 2.57 2.40 1.94
CA ARG A 76 3.05 3.74 1.61
C ARG A 76 4.58 3.80 1.47
N LEU A 77 5.30 3.25 2.44
CA LEU A 77 6.76 3.20 2.39
C LEU A 77 7.27 2.27 1.29
N SER A 78 6.53 1.21 0.97
CA SER A 78 6.85 0.32 -0.16
C SER A 78 6.76 1.05 -1.50
N ALA A 79 5.65 1.76 -1.74
CA ALA A 79 5.45 2.55 -2.96
C ALA A 79 6.54 3.62 -3.11
N LEU A 80 6.85 4.36 -2.02
CA LEU A 80 7.90 5.39 -2.03
C LEU A 80 9.29 4.80 -2.29
N ARG A 81 9.62 3.66 -1.65
CA ARG A 81 10.92 3.01 -1.85
C ARG A 81 11.09 2.55 -3.29
N SER A 82 10.07 1.90 -3.86
CA SER A 82 10.10 1.43 -5.24
C SER A 82 10.20 2.59 -6.24
N PHE A 83 9.51 3.70 -5.97
CA PHE A 83 9.63 4.93 -6.76
C PHE A 83 11.05 5.51 -6.72
N PHE A 84 11.65 5.62 -5.53
CA PHE A 84 13.04 6.10 -5.41
C PHE A 84 14.07 5.15 -5.99
N ASP A 85 13.87 3.83 -5.91
CA ASP A 85 14.73 2.86 -6.61
C ASP A 85 14.65 3.07 -8.13
N TRP A 86 13.46 3.37 -8.66
CA TRP A 86 13.28 3.72 -10.06
C TRP A 86 13.99 5.04 -10.41
N LEU A 87 13.85 6.12 -9.63
CA LEU A 87 14.59 7.37 -9.88
C LEU A 87 16.11 7.17 -9.85
N VAL A 88 16.61 6.31 -8.95
CA VAL A 88 18.03 5.92 -8.94
C VAL A 88 18.41 5.21 -10.24
N SER A 89 17.56 4.30 -10.75
CA SER A 89 17.80 3.63 -12.05
C SER A 89 17.81 4.59 -13.24
N GLN A 90 17.12 5.73 -13.12
CA GLN A 90 17.13 6.81 -14.12
C GLN A 90 18.32 7.78 -13.94
N ASN A 91 19.22 7.54 -12.98
CA ASN A 91 20.30 8.45 -12.56
C ASN A 91 19.82 9.83 -12.06
N GLU A 92 18.55 9.95 -11.67
CA GLU A 92 17.97 11.20 -11.15
C GLU A 92 18.18 11.35 -9.63
N LEU A 93 18.44 10.24 -8.94
CA LEU A 93 18.89 10.20 -7.54
C LEU A 93 20.18 9.39 -7.42
N LYS A 94 21.09 9.81 -6.53
CA LYS A 94 22.32 9.05 -6.24
C LYS A 94 22.06 7.83 -5.36
N ALA A 95 21.08 7.91 -4.47
CA ALA A 95 20.71 6.84 -3.54
C ALA A 95 19.24 6.98 -3.14
N ASN A 96 18.65 5.87 -2.69
CA ASN A 96 17.28 5.84 -2.22
C ASN A 96 17.19 6.23 -0.73
N PRO A 97 16.63 7.41 -0.38
CA PRO A 97 16.54 7.86 1.02
C PRO A 97 15.50 7.07 1.84
N ALA A 98 14.60 6.32 1.21
CA ALA A 98 13.59 5.51 1.87
C ALA A 98 14.05 4.08 2.24
N LYS A 99 15.24 3.65 1.80
CA LYS A 99 15.75 2.29 2.09
C LYS A 99 15.84 2.00 3.59
N GLY A 100 16.32 2.94 4.39
CA GLY A 100 16.50 2.77 5.84
C GLY A 100 15.29 3.10 6.71
N VAL A 101 14.13 3.42 6.12
CA VAL A 101 12.93 3.83 6.89
C VAL A 101 11.94 2.67 6.98
N SER A 102 11.74 2.17 8.20
CA SER A 102 10.85 1.03 8.47
C SER A 102 9.49 1.49 9.01
N ALA A 103 8.41 0.84 8.56
CA ALA A 103 7.12 0.93 9.23
C ALA A 103 7.18 0.16 10.57
N PRO A 104 6.43 0.57 11.61
CA PRO A 104 6.26 -0.24 12.81
C PRO A 104 5.65 -1.59 12.42
N LYS A 105 6.11 -2.67 13.05
CA LYS A 105 5.52 -4.00 12.82
C LYS A 105 4.02 -3.96 13.14
N ALA A 106 3.20 -4.40 12.20
CA ALA A 106 1.79 -4.60 12.47
C ALA A 106 1.64 -5.73 13.50
N PRO A 107 0.76 -5.61 14.49
CA PRO A 107 0.40 -6.75 15.32
C PRO A 107 -0.15 -7.84 14.39
N ARG A 108 0.39 -9.07 14.49
CA ARG A 108 -0.22 -10.23 13.85
C ARG A 108 -1.50 -10.53 14.62
N HIS A 109 -2.64 -10.23 14.03
CA HIS A 109 -3.86 -10.93 14.41
C HIS A 109 -3.66 -12.36 13.91
N LEU A 110 -3.53 -13.31 14.84
CA LEU A 110 -3.78 -14.70 14.49
C LEU A 110 -5.19 -14.73 13.90
N PRO A 111 -5.41 -15.36 12.72
CA PRO A 111 -6.77 -15.61 12.28
C PRO A 111 -7.48 -16.29 13.44
N LYS A 112 -8.59 -15.71 13.90
CA LYS A 112 -9.44 -16.41 14.87
C LYS A 112 -9.88 -17.67 14.15
N ASN A 113 -9.43 -18.82 14.63
CA ASN A 113 -9.99 -20.10 14.20
C ASN A 113 -11.52 -19.95 14.37
N ILE A 114 -12.27 -20.22 13.31
CA ILE A 114 -13.73 -20.28 13.42
C ILE A 114 -14.00 -21.40 14.44
N ASP A 115 -14.69 -21.07 15.54
CA ASP A 115 -15.07 -22.05 16.54
C ASP A 115 -15.99 -23.09 15.87
N VAL A 116 -15.89 -24.35 16.27
CA VAL A 116 -16.72 -25.44 15.70
C VAL A 116 -18.20 -25.11 15.88
N ASP A 117 -18.55 -24.42 16.97
CA ASP A 117 -19.91 -23.95 17.23
C ASP A 117 -20.35 -22.79 16.32
N ASP A 118 -19.44 -21.87 15.98
CA ASP A 118 -19.70 -20.82 14.98
C ASP A 118 -19.84 -21.41 13.59
N MET A 119 -19.10 -22.47 13.27
CA MET A 119 -19.20 -23.22 12.02
C MET A 119 -20.52 -23.99 11.92
N ASN A 120 -20.95 -24.65 12.99
CA ASN A 120 -22.24 -25.32 13.04
C ASN A 120 -23.41 -24.34 12.87
N ARG A 121 -23.33 -23.14 13.46
CA ARG A 121 -24.32 -22.06 13.23
C ARG A 121 -24.27 -21.51 11.80
N LEU A 122 -23.10 -21.47 11.19
CA LEU A 122 -22.93 -21.03 9.80
C LEU A 122 -23.48 -22.06 8.81
N LEU A 123 -23.51 -23.35 9.19
CA LEU A 123 -23.99 -24.48 8.39
C LEU A 123 -25.45 -24.86 8.67
N ASP A 124 -26.08 -24.27 9.69
CA ASP A 124 -27.51 -24.44 10.03
C ASP A 124 -28.37 -23.59 9.07
N ILE A 125 -28.37 -24.02 7.81
CA ILE A 125 -28.91 -23.31 6.67
C ILE A 125 -30.22 -23.96 6.23
N ASP A 126 -31.27 -23.16 6.03
CA ASP A 126 -32.54 -23.61 5.44
C ASP A 126 -32.31 -24.06 3.99
N ILE A 127 -32.44 -25.37 3.77
CA ILE A 127 -32.25 -26.03 2.48
C ILE A 127 -33.30 -25.65 1.43
N ASN A 128 -34.36 -24.91 1.80
CA ASN A 128 -35.37 -24.42 0.88
C ASN A 128 -35.04 -23.05 0.27
N ASP A 129 -33.95 -22.40 0.69
CA ASP A 129 -33.42 -21.18 0.08
C ASP A 129 -32.23 -21.50 -0.85
N PRO A 130 -32.37 -21.34 -2.18
CA PRO A 130 -31.28 -21.55 -3.13
C PRO A 130 -30.02 -20.71 -2.88
N LEU A 131 -30.16 -19.51 -2.31
CA LEU A 131 -28.99 -18.67 -1.95
C LEU A 131 -28.22 -19.31 -0.80
N ALA A 132 -28.93 -19.87 0.15
CA ALA A 132 -28.36 -20.44 1.34
C ALA A 132 -27.63 -21.77 1.03
N VAL A 133 -28.16 -22.59 0.11
CA VAL A 133 -27.47 -23.77 -0.42
C VAL A 133 -26.16 -23.41 -1.15
N ARG A 134 -26.16 -22.33 -1.94
CA ARG A 134 -24.94 -21.83 -2.61
C ARG A 134 -23.91 -21.36 -1.59
N ASP A 135 -24.34 -20.60 -0.59
CA ASP A 135 -23.46 -20.06 0.44
C ASP A 135 -22.85 -21.20 1.29
N ARG A 136 -23.61 -22.26 1.58
CA ARG A 136 -23.08 -23.50 2.18
C ARG A 136 -21.99 -24.15 1.32
N ALA A 137 -22.23 -24.32 0.02
CA ALA A 137 -21.25 -24.92 -0.88
C ALA A 137 -19.97 -24.08 -0.98
N MET A 138 -20.09 -22.74 -0.98
CA MET A 138 -18.92 -21.85 -0.95
C MET A 138 -18.12 -21.99 0.35
N LEU A 139 -18.81 -22.13 1.49
CA LEU A 139 -18.17 -22.35 2.79
C LEU A 139 -17.46 -23.71 2.88
N GLU A 140 -18.07 -24.78 2.37
CA GLU A 140 -17.46 -26.12 2.30
C GLU A 140 -16.21 -26.17 1.39
N VAL A 141 -16.14 -25.33 0.34
CA VAL A 141 -14.96 -25.25 -0.55
C VAL A 141 -13.83 -24.40 0.03
N MET A 142 -14.16 -23.41 0.86
CA MET A 142 -13.16 -22.54 1.50
C MET A 142 -12.48 -23.19 2.72
N TYR A 143 -13.03 -24.29 3.23
CA TYR A 143 -12.48 -25.10 4.33
C TYR A 143 -11.71 -26.32 3.81
#